data_AF-A0A7C3KX73-F1
#
_entry.id   AF-A0A7C3KX73-F1
#
_cell.length_a   1.000
_cell.length_b   1.000
_cell.length_c   1.000
_cell.angle_alpha   90.00
_cell.angle_beta   90.00
_cell.angle_gamma   90.00
#
_symmetry.space_group_name_H-M   'P 1'
#
loop_
_entity.id
_entity.type
_entity.pdbx_description
1 polymer ?
#
loop_
_entity_poly.entity_id
_entity_poly.type
_entity_poly.pdbx_seq_one_letter_code
_entity_poly.pdbx_strand_id
1 'polypeptide(L)'
;MTRAPRRRAQAFEFAGKKVLPGNEKRFEFPVARDALGAQFSLQAVVLHGRRPGRRLWVNAATHGDEVGGIAIAGKLLDAVNPRELAGTLVVVPVVNVFGVMNRTRYLPDRRDLNRCFPGSERGSLGA
;
A
#
# COMPACT_ATOMS: atom_id res chain seq x y z
N MET A 1 33.88 -3.93 25.96
CA MET A 1 32.86 -2.94 25.54
C MET A 1 31.53 -3.64 25.29
N THR A 2 30.62 -3.62 26.26
CA THR A 2 29.29 -4.25 26.17
C THR A 2 28.37 -3.35 25.36
N ARG A 3 27.95 -3.80 24.17
CA ARG A 3 27.04 -3.04 23.30
C ARG A 3 25.70 -2.88 24.03
N ALA A 4 25.25 -1.65 24.26
CA ALA A 4 23.95 -1.37 24.86
C ALA A 4 22.84 -2.16 24.12
N PRO A 5 21.83 -2.70 24.84
CA PRO A 5 20.79 -3.52 24.22
C PRO A 5 20.08 -2.71 23.13
N ARG A 6 20.07 -3.24 21.90
CA ARG A 6 19.35 -2.60 20.79
C ARG A 6 17.87 -2.55 21.16
N ARG A 7 17.32 -1.34 21.32
CA ARG A 7 15.89 -1.09 21.57
C ARG A 7 15.08 -1.89 20.54
N ARG A 8 14.17 -2.76 21.01
CA ARG A 8 13.31 -3.58 20.13
C ARG A 8 12.16 -2.73 19.58
N ALA A 9 11.75 -2.98 18.34
CA ALA A 9 10.53 -2.38 17.80
C ALA A 9 9.30 -2.97 18.52
N GLN A 10 8.27 -2.15 18.70
CA GLN A 10 6.94 -2.58 19.14
C GLN A 10 6.10 -2.96 17.92
N ALA A 11 4.98 -3.67 18.11
CA ALA A 11 4.08 -4.00 17.00
C ALA A 11 3.57 -2.72 16.31
N PHE A 12 3.55 -2.73 14.98
CA PHE A 12 2.99 -1.65 14.18
C PHE A 12 1.50 -1.89 13.94
N GLU A 13 0.66 -0.90 14.23
CA GLU A 13 -0.77 -0.96 13.95
C GLU A 13 -1.08 -0.38 12.58
N PHE A 14 -1.79 -1.15 11.76
CA PHE A 14 -2.23 -0.76 10.43
C PHE A 14 -3.61 -1.36 10.17
N ALA A 15 -4.58 -0.51 9.76
CA ALA A 15 -5.97 -0.91 9.50
C ALA A 15 -6.57 -1.78 10.63
N GLY A 16 -6.37 -1.36 11.89
CA GLY A 16 -6.89 -2.07 13.08
C GLY A 16 -6.21 -3.41 13.39
N LYS A 17 -5.17 -3.82 12.65
CA LYS A 17 -4.42 -5.06 12.91
C LYS A 17 -2.97 -4.74 13.27
N LYS A 18 -2.40 -5.59 14.13
CA LYS A 18 -0.98 -5.56 14.48
C LYS A 18 -0.13 -6.31 13.46
N VAL A 19 1.02 -5.73 13.12
CA VAL A 19 2.12 -6.35 12.38
C VAL A 19 3.31 -6.43 13.33
N LEU A 20 3.74 -7.65 13.65
CA LEU A 20 4.81 -7.88 14.61
C LEU A 20 6.18 -7.55 14.02
N PRO A 21 7.17 -7.16 14.84
CA PRO A 21 8.53 -6.88 14.37
C PRO A 21 9.17 -8.09 13.69
N GLY A 22 9.69 -7.89 12.48
CA GLY A 22 10.29 -8.95 11.65
C GLY A 22 9.30 -9.71 10.77
N ASN A 23 8.06 -9.22 10.66
CA ASN A 23 7.01 -9.87 9.87
C ASN A 23 6.52 -8.98 8.73
N GLU A 24 5.97 -9.65 7.71
CA GLU A 24 5.15 -9.07 6.66
C GLU A 24 3.66 -9.36 6.95
N LYS A 25 2.78 -8.44 6.54
CA LYS A 25 1.34 -8.70 6.50
C LYS A 25 0.71 -8.02 5.28
N ARG A 26 -0.21 -8.72 4.63
CA ARG A 26 -1.00 -8.22 3.50
C ARG A 26 -2.39 -7.81 3.97
N PHE A 27 -2.89 -6.74 3.38
CA PHE A 27 -4.15 -6.11 3.70
C PHE A 27 -4.93 -5.89 2.42
N GLU A 28 -6.21 -6.22 2.48
CA GLU A 28 -7.14 -6.04 1.40
C GLU A 28 -8.21 -5.05 1.83
N PHE A 29 -8.43 -4.02 1.02
CA PHE A 29 -9.42 -2.97 1.25
C PHE A 29 -10.44 -3.02 0.12
N PRO A 30 -11.67 -3.47 0.37
CA PRO A 30 -12.75 -3.36 -0.62
C PRO A 30 -12.98 -1.89 -0.95
N VAL A 31 -12.84 -1.52 -2.23
CA VAL A 31 -13.00 -0.13 -2.69
C VAL A 31 -14.23 0.07 -3.56
N ALA A 32 -14.71 -0.99 -4.22
CA ALA A 32 -15.85 -0.89 -5.12
C ALA A 32 -16.49 -2.25 -5.40
N ARG A 33 -17.72 -2.20 -5.92
CA ARG A 33 -18.35 -3.32 -6.63
C ARG A 33 -18.76 -2.84 -8.02
N ASP A 34 -18.64 -3.69 -9.03
CA ASP A 34 -19.23 -3.40 -10.34
C ASP A 34 -20.72 -3.75 -10.38
N ALA A 35 -21.34 -3.50 -11.54
CA ALA A 35 -22.75 -3.79 -11.79
C ALA A 35 -23.09 -5.29 -11.76
N LEU A 36 -22.10 -6.17 -11.88
CA LEU A 36 -22.27 -7.62 -11.79
C LEU A 36 -22.03 -8.14 -10.36
N GLY A 37 -21.68 -7.26 -9.42
CA GLY A 37 -21.44 -7.58 -8.02
C GLY A 37 -20.01 -8.01 -7.70
N ALA A 38 -19.09 -8.01 -8.67
CA ALA A 38 -17.68 -8.33 -8.44
C ALA A 38 -17.03 -7.27 -7.56
N GLN A 39 -16.34 -7.71 -6.51
CA GLN A 39 -15.67 -6.82 -5.55
C GLN A 39 -14.25 -6.51 -6.02
N PHE A 40 -13.93 -5.22 -6.10
CA PHE A 40 -12.59 -4.74 -6.35
C PHE A 40 -11.96 -4.27 -5.06
N SER A 41 -10.74 -4.70 -4.82
CA SER A 41 -10.00 -4.38 -3.60
C SER A 41 -8.63 -3.81 -3.89
N LEU A 42 -8.23 -2.83 -3.10
CA LEU A 42 -6.86 -2.33 -3.04
C LEU A 42 -6.04 -3.23 -2.11
N GLN A 43 -4.80 -3.53 -2.52
CA GLN A 43 -3.88 -4.37 -1.75
C GLN A 43 -2.75 -3.51 -1.18
N ALA A 44 -2.55 -3.61 0.14
CA ALA A 44 -1.38 -3.04 0.82
C ALA A 44 -0.55 -4.15 1.47
N VAL A 45 0.76 -4.05 1.36
CA VAL A 45 1.71 -4.94 2.01
C VAL A 45 2.54 -4.15 3.01
N VAL A 46 2.55 -4.60 4.26
CA VAL A 46 3.29 -3.97 5.35
C VAL A 46 4.44 -4.87 5.76
N LEU A 47 5.66 -4.37 5.64
CA LEU A 47 6.89 -4.99 6.12
C LEU A 47 7.37 -4.23 7.35
N HIS A 48 7.32 -4.86 8.52
CA HIS A 48 7.68 -4.21 9.77
C HIS A 48 9.00 -4.74 10.33
N GLY A 49 9.98 -3.86 10.50
CA GLY A 49 11.34 -4.15 10.89
C GLY A 49 11.50 -4.57 12.35
N ARG A 50 12.50 -5.42 12.65
CA ARG A 50 12.85 -5.78 14.05
C ARG A 50 13.43 -4.60 14.84
N ARG A 51 14.01 -3.63 14.13
CA ARG A 51 14.66 -2.45 14.70
C ARG A 51 13.74 -1.23 14.57
N PRO A 52 13.65 -0.37 15.60
CA PRO A 52 12.95 0.91 15.47
C PRO A 52 13.55 1.74 14.33
N GLY A 53 12.70 2.49 13.63
CA GLY A 53 13.11 3.32 12.50
C GLY A 53 11.93 4.10 11.90
N ARG A 54 12.20 4.79 10.79
CA ARG A 54 11.19 5.61 10.08
C ARG A 54 10.14 4.73 9.41
N ARG A 55 9.00 5.34 9.07
CA ARG A 55 7.92 4.72 8.31
C ARG A 55 7.96 5.29 6.90
N LEU A 56 7.95 4.44 5.89
CA LEU A 56 7.91 4.83 4.48
C LEU A 56 6.65 4.25 3.83
N TRP A 57 5.95 5.07 3.06
CA TRP A 57 4.83 4.69 2.22
C TRP A 57 5.27 4.76 0.76
N VAL A 58 5.02 3.70 0.01
CA VAL A 58 5.27 3.61 -1.43
C VAL A 58 3.99 3.17 -2.09
N ASN A 59 3.50 3.94 -3.07
CA ASN A 59 2.39 3.50 -3.91
C ASN A 59 2.68 3.71 -5.38
N ALA A 60 1.98 2.96 -6.22
CA ALA A 60 2.09 3.04 -7.66
C ALA A 60 0.72 2.93 -8.34
N ALA A 61 0.71 3.17 -9.65
CA ALA A 61 -0.48 3.16 -10.49
C ALA A 61 -1.63 4.00 -9.92
N THR A 62 -1.34 5.26 -9.57
CA THR A 62 -2.37 6.28 -9.38
C THR A 62 -3.10 6.53 -10.70
N HIS A 63 -2.35 6.50 -11.81
CA HIS A 63 -2.88 6.33 -13.15
C HIS A 63 -2.66 4.88 -13.60
N GLY A 64 -3.64 4.30 -14.29
CA GLY A 64 -3.64 2.88 -14.63
C GLY A 64 -2.75 2.48 -15.80
N ASP A 65 -2.37 3.43 -16.63
CA ASP A 65 -1.46 3.28 -17.75
C ASP A 65 0.02 3.39 -17.35
N GLU A 66 0.31 3.72 -16.08
CA GLU A 66 1.68 3.86 -15.53
C GLU A 66 2.18 2.55 -14.86
N VAL A 67 2.21 1.45 -15.63
CA VAL A 67 2.51 0.09 -15.10
C VAL A 67 3.94 -0.10 -14.58
N GLY A 68 4.89 0.75 -14.98
CA GLY A 68 6.29 0.65 -14.57
C GLY A 68 6.46 0.72 -13.04
N GLY A 69 5.67 1.57 -12.37
CA GLY A 69 5.69 1.69 -10.91
C GLY A 69 5.24 0.40 -10.20
N ILE A 70 4.30 -0.35 -10.79
CA ILE A 70 3.81 -1.62 -10.25
C ILE A 70 4.95 -2.64 -10.22
N ALA A 71 5.72 -2.74 -11.30
CA ALA A 71 6.85 -3.67 -11.40
C ALA A 71 7.95 -3.32 -10.37
N ILE A 72 8.23 -2.04 -10.17
CA ILE A 72 9.20 -1.59 -9.15
C ILE A 72 8.68 -1.86 -7.73
N ALA A 73 7.40 -1.64 -7.46
CA ALA A 73 6.79 -1.97 -6.17
C ALA A 73 6.89 -3.48 -5.87
N GLY A 74 6.67 -4.35 -6.87
CA GLY A 74 6.89 -5.79 -6.74
C GLY A 74 8.35 -6.13 -6.40
N LYS A 75 9.31 -5.59 -7.15
CA LYS A 75 10.75 -5.78 -6.87
C LYS A 75 11.16 -5.29 -5.47
N LEU A 76 10.57 -4.18 -5.01
CA LEU A 76 10.81 -3.66 -3.67
C LEU A 76 10.32 -4.64 -2.59
N LEU A 77 9.14 -5.24 -2.78
CA LEU A 77 8.61 -6.26 -1.87
C LEU A 77 9.50 -7.51 -1.81
N ASP A 78 10.00 -7.97 -2.96
CA ASP A 78 10.88 -9.13 -3.03
C ASP A 78 12.27 -8.86 -2.41
N ALA A 79 12.76 -7.62 -2.51
CA ALA A 79 14.10 -7.25 -2.05
C ALA A 79 14.17 -6.93 -0.54
N VAL A 80 13.06 -6.53 0.10
CA VAL A 80 13.08 -6.07 1.50
C VAL A 80 12.75 -7.21 2.46
N ASN A 81 13.73 -7.63 3.25
CA ASN A 81 13.53 -8.57 4.35
C ASN A 81 13.13 -7.84 5.65
N PRO A 82 11.91 -8.03 6.20
CA PRO A 82 11.48 -7.41 7.47
C PRO A 82 12.40 -7.75 8.66
N ARG A 83 13.10 -8.88 8.63
CA ARG A 83 14.02 -9.28 9.71
C ARG A 83 15.28 -8.41 9.76
N GLU A 84 15.63 -7.79 8.64
CA GLU A 84 16.80 -6.92 8.50
C GLU A 84 16.43 -5.43 8.49
N LEU A 85 15.17 -5.09 8.23
CA LEU A 85 14.67 -3.72 8.17
C LEU A 85 14.73 -2.98 9.54
N ALA A 86 14.98 -1.68 9.48
CA ALA A 86 14.76 -0.75 10.59
C ALA A 86 13.63 0.22 10.24
N GLY A 87 12.53 0.16 10.98
CA GLY A 87 11.32 0.92 10.68
C GLY A 87 10.24 0.09 9.99
N THR A 88 9.39 0.73 9.19
CA THR A 88 8.25 0.08 8.53
C THR A 88 8.15 0.54 7.09
N LEU A 89 7.91 -0.39 6.18
CA LEU A 89 7.58 -0.10 4.79
C LEU A 89 6.13 -0.53 4.53
N VAL A 90 5.33 0.39 4.00
CA VAL A 90 3.98 0.11 3.50
C VAL A 90 3.99 0.30 1.98
N VAL A 91 3.61 -0.73 1.24
CA VAL A 91 3.60 -0.72 -0.22
C VAL A 91 2.18 -0.94 -0.73
N VAL A 92 1.69 -0.06 -1.60
CA VAL A 92 0.41 -0.19 -2.30
C VAL A 92 0.68 -0.18 -3.81
N PRO A 93 0.92 -1.36 -4.43
CA PRO A 93 1.37 -1.42 -5.83
C PRO A 93 0.35 -0.86 -6.83
N VAL A 94 -0.94 -0.96 -6.53
CA VAL A 94 -2.02 -0.48 -7.39
C VAL A 94 -3.01 0.33 -6.57
N VAL A 95 -3.05 1.64 -6.80
CA VAL A 95 -4.04 2.52 -6.17
C VAL A 95 -5.31 2.60 -7.03
N ASN A 96 -5.18 2.85 -8.34
CA ASN A 96 -6.31 2.90 -9.26
C ASN A 96 -6.53 1.53 -9.94
N VAL A 97 -7.20 0.62 -9.23
CA VAL A 97 -7.50 -0.74 -9.71
C VAL A 97 -8.26 -0.72 -11.04
N PHE A 98 -9.25 0.15 -11.17
CA PHE A 98 -10.03 0.30 -12.41
C PHE A 98 -9.19 0.82 -13.58
N GLY A 99 -8.34 1.81 -13.32
CA GLY A 99 -7.43 2.36 -14.31
C GLY A 99 -6.52 1.27 -14.86
N VAL A 100 -5.91 0.45 -13.99
CA VAL A 100 -4.98 -0.61 -14.42
C VAL A 100 -5.69 -1.65 -15.28
N MET A 101 -6.87 -2.11 -14.86
CA MET A 101 -7.66 -3.10 -15.60
C MET A 101 -8.04 -2.61 -17.00
N ASN A 102 -8.31 -1.30 -17.13
CA ASN A 102 -8.70 -0.67 -18.40
C ASN A 102 -7.54 0.04 -19.11
N ARG A 103 -6.30 -0.06 -18.60
CA ARG A 103 -5.11 0.65 -19.09
C ARG A 103 -5.34 2.13 -19.37
N THR A 104 -5.97 2.81 -18.42
CA THR A 104 -6.36 4.22 -18.55
C THR A 104 -5.88 5.04 -17.36
N ARG A 105 -5.63 6.31 -17.63
CA ARG A 105 -5.33 7.32 -16.62
C ARG A 105 -6.46 7.49 -15.59
N TYR A 106 -7.70 7.35 -16.03
CA TYR A 106 -8.88 7.82 -15.30
C TYR A 106 -9.58 6.73 -14.48
N LEU A 107 -10.43 7.16 -13.55
CA LEU A 107 -11.46 6.34 -12.92
C LEU A 107 -12.60 6.05 -13.91
N PRO A 108 -13.53 5.11 -13.62
CA PRO A 108 -14.66 4.80 -14.50
C PRO A 108 -15.54 6.00 -14.86
N ASP A 109 -15.61 7.00 -13.97
CA ASP A 109 -16.33 8.26 -14.17
C ASP A 109 -15.48 9.36 -14.84
N ARG A 110 -14.34 8.97 -15.44
CA ARG A 110 -13.40 9.83 -16.18
C ARG A 110 -12.64 10.85 -15.32
N ARG A 111 -12.69 10.75 -13.99
CA ARG A 111 -11.90 11.62 -13.12
C ARG A 111 -10.47 11.15 -12.99
N ASP A 112 -9.56 12.11 -12.85
CA ASP A 112 -8.16 11.87 -12.56
C ASP A 112 -7.98 11.75 -11.05
N LEU A 113 -7.67 10.55 -10.57
CA LEU A 113 -7.51 10.28 -9.13
C LEU A 113 -6.49 11.21 -8.46
N ASN A 114 -5.46 11.66 -9.19
CA ASN A 114 -4.46 12.61 -8.68
C ASN A 114 -4.95 14.06 -8.59
N ARG A 115 -6.23 14.30 -8.84
CA ARG A 115 -6.94 15.57 -8.61
C ARG A 115 -8.06 15.44 -7.58
N CYS A 116 -8.23 14.25 -7.03
CA CYS A 116 -9.31 13.92 -6.12
C CYS A 116 -8.91 14.02 -4.65
N PHE A 117 -7.62 14.14 -4.34
CA PHE A 117 -7.15 14.26 -2.96
C PHE A 117 -7.60 15.60 -2.32
N PRO A 118 -8.01 15.60 -1.03
CA PRO A 118 -7.99 14.47 -0.07
C PRO A 118 -9.17 13.49 -0.20
N GLY A 119 -10.14 13.78 -1.06
CA GLY A 119 -11.36 13.01 -1.24
C GLY A 119 -12.46 13.34 -0.23
N SER A 120 -13.55 12.60 -0.29
CA SER A 120 -14.74 12.74 0.54
C SER A 120 -15.34 11.36 0.81
N GLU A 121 -15.62 11.06 2.07
CA GLU A 121 -16.26 9.80 2.48
C GLU A 121 -17.66 9.64 1.87
N ARG A 122 -18.31 10.74 1.49
CA ARG A 122 -19.63 10.76 0.83
C ARG A 122 -19.55 11.05 -0.67
N GLY A 123 -18.33 11.12 -1.19
CA GLY A 123 -18.07 11.30 -2.61
C GLY A 123 -18.37 10.04 -3.41
N SER A 124 -18.43 10.19 -4.73
CA SER A 124 -18.25 9.09 -5.67
C SER A 124 -16.79 8.55 -5.61
N LEU A 125 -16.46 7.55 -6.43
CA LEU A 125 -15.18 6.79 -6.40
C LEU A 125 -13.86 7.60 -6.37
N GLY A 126 -13.87 8.88 -6.75
CA GLY A 126 -12.78 9.83 -6.55
C GLY A 126 -13.30 11.23 -6.22
N ALA A 127 -14.36 11.37 -5.43
CA ALA A 127 -14.72 12.66 -4.82
C ALA A 127 -14.23 12.71 -3.38
#